data_AF-A0A9P7DZI0-F1
#
_entry.id   AF-A0A9P7DZI0-F1
#
_cell.length_a   1.000
_cell.length_b   1.000
_cell.length_c   1.000
_cell.angle_alpha   90.00
_cell.angle_beta   90.00
_cell.angle_gamma   90.00
#
_symmetry.space_group_name_H-M   'P 1'
#
loop_
_entity.id
_entity.type
_entity.pdbx_description
1 polymer ?
#
loop_
_entity_poly.entity_id
_entity_poly.type
_entity_poly.pdbx_seq_one_letter_code
_entity_poly.pdbx_strand_id
1 'polypeptide(L)'
;MSHQWQTTAINTAIEPPSAGGHSSSVASSQLLPMTRESALRTPGISWQTEEPDRNISWRPRHARRTSTRLRCDDGISIALAKDDSAVVFGEDIAFGGVFRCTMGLAEEFGRERVFNTPLTEQGIVGFGIGLAFMGHTAITEIQFADYIFPAFDQLVNDAAKFRYHSGGHFSIGGLTVRTPTMASPERFFMGASGLKSYNIFIEPKVLYRSAGIRKVPIDDFALTLSRAEIFIPGSDLTVRRMKRLVIGREAGMTGGIGGEIVAEVGKRAFLRLASGLQFEKFNMLDAVEIMDGIMEVLSY
;
A
#
# COMPACT_ATOMS: atom_id res chain seq x y z
N MET A 1 57.52 26.67 -30.79
CA MET A 1 56.08 26.63 -31.15
C MET A 1 55.28 27.01 -29.91
N SER A 2 54.85 28.26 -29.82
CA SER A 2 53.96 28.75 -28.76
C SER A 2 53.17 29.91 -29.33
N HIS A 3 52.05 29.58 -29.98
CA HIS A 3 51.10 30.58 -30.46
C HIS A 3 50.27 31.06 -29.26
N GLN A 4 50.47 32.32 -28.88
CA GLN A 4 49.61 33.05 -27.94
C GLN A 4 48.26 33.32 -28.62
N TRP A 5 47.18 32.85 -28.00
CA TRP A 5 45.83 33.18 -28.41
C TRP A 5 45.45 34.55 -27.83
N GLN A 6 45.34 35.57 -28.69
CA GLN A 6 44.75 36.86 -28.35
C GLN A 6 43.23 36.69 -28.24
N THR A 7 42.67 36.96 -27.06
CA THR A 7 41.23 37.03 -26.83
C THR A 7 40.75 38.45 -27.17
N THR A 8 40.01 38.60 -28.26
CA THR A 8 39.31 39.83 -28.60
C THR A 8 38.16 40.03 -27.60
N ALA A 9 38.19 41.12 -26.84
CA ALA A 9 37.12 41.49 -25.94
C ALA A 9 35.87 41.90 -26.74
N ILE A 10 34.84 41.05 -26.75
CA ILE A 10 33.49 41.44 -27.18
C ILE A 10 32.82 42.10 -25.98
N ASN A 11 32.76 43.43 -26.02
CA ASN A 11 31.99 44.24 -25.08
C ASN A 11 30.50 44.01 -25.36
N THR A 12 29.87 43.09 -24.61
CA THR A 12 28.42 43.03 -24.49
C THR A 12 28.10 43.25 -23.02
N ALA A 13 27.86 44.51 -22.66
CA ALA A 13 27.24 44.86 -21.40
C ALA A 13 25.82 44.29 -21.40
N ILE A 14 25.68 43.04 -20.94
CA ILE A 14 24.40 42.46 -20.58
C ILE A 14 24.16 42.92 -19.14
N GLU A 15 23.35 43.95 -18.98
CA GLU A 15 22.78 44.27 -17.66
C GLU A 15 22.03 43.03 -17.14
N PRO A 16 22.23 42.65 -15.86
CA PRO A 16 21.45 41.57 -15.28
C PRO A 16 19.97 41.94 -15.35
N PRO A 17 19.08 41.01 -15.72
CA PRO A 17 17.64 41.30 -15.77
C PRO A 17 17.17 41.80 -14.41
N SER A 18 16.24 42.76 -14.42
CA SER A 18 15.60 43.31 -13.23
C SER A 18 15.10 42.18 -12.33
N ALA A 19 15.17 42.36 -11.00
CA ALA A 19 14.71 41.43 -9.98
C ALA A 19 13.16 41.23 -9.95
N GLY A 20 12.55 41.03 -11.11
CA GLY A 20 11.23 40.45 -11.29
C GLY A 20 11.42 38.99 -11.71
N GLY A 21 11.43 38.10 -10.71
CA GLY A 21 11.75 36.69 -10.88
C GLY A 21 10.74 35.94 -11.75
N HIS A 22 11.13 35.62 -12.98
CA HIS A 22 10.64 34.42 -13.64
C HIS A 22 11.59 33.27 -13.27
N SER A 23 11.19 32.44 -12.30
CA SER A 23 11.90 31.22 -11.96
C SER A 23 11.63 30.14 -13.01
N SER A 24 12.63 29.88 -13.84
CA SER A 24 12.71 28.70 -14.70
C SER A 24 12.93 27.44 -13.85
N SER A 25 11.87 26.91 -13.21
CA SER A 25 11.77 25.51 -12.71
C SER A 25 10.49 25.19 -11.93
N VAL A 26 9.49 26.07 -11.85
CA VAL A 26 8.22 25.70 -11.18
C VAL A 26 7.36 24.94 -12.18
N ALA A 27 7.28 23.62 -12.05
CA ALA A 27 6.31 22.81 -12.76
C ALA A 27 4.90 23.34 -12.41
N SER A 28 4.21 23.92 -13.39
CA SER A 28 2.84 24.42 -13.23
C SER A 28 1.88 23.22 -13.21
N SER A 29 1.74 22.57 -12.06
CA SER A 29 0.75 21.52 -11.86
C SER A 29 -0.41 22.07 -11.05
N GLN A 30 -1.65 21.90 -11.55
CA GLN A 30 -2.86 22.25 -10.81
C GLN A 30 -3.08 21.35 -9.59
N LEU A 31 -2.33 20.25 -9.48
CA LEU A 31 -2.38 19.35 -8.33
C LEU A 31 -1.66 19.98 -7.13
N LEU A 32 -0.49 20.57 -7.33
CA LEU A 32 0.37 20.95 -6.22
C LEU A 32 -0.22 22.16 -5.44
N PRO A 33 -0.48 22.03 -4.13
CA PRO A 33 -0.93 23.14 -3.30
C PRO A 33 0.20 24.16 -3.16
N MET A 34 -0.03 25.38 -3.65
CA MET A 34 1.00 26.41 -3.74
C MET A 34 1.10 27.32 -2.51
N THR A 35 0.16 27.21 -1.56
CA THR A 35 0.11 28.07 -0.36
C THR A 35 -0.28 27.29 0.90
N ARG A 36 0.21 27.77 2.05
CA ARG A 36 -0.16 27.24 3.37
C ARG A 36 -1.67 27.28 3.62
N GLU A 37 -2.33 28.30 3.08
CA GLU A 37 -3.78 28.50 3.23
C GLU A 37 -4.59 27.54 2.34
N SER A 38 -4.09 27.18 1.15
CA SER A 38 -4.69 26.13 0.31
C SER A 38 -4.51 24.73 0.91
N ALA A 39 -3.41 24.46 1.60
CA ALA A 39 -3.16 23.19 2.27
C ALA A 39 -4.06 22.94 3.50
N LEU A 40 -4.68 24.00 4.06
CA LEU A 40 -5.47 23.95 5.30
C LEU A 40 -6.98 24.09 5.08
N ARG A 41 -7.45 24.27 3.84
CA ARG A 41 -8.88 24.35 3.52
C ARG A 41 -9.41 23.01 3.01
N THR A 42 -10.16 22.30 3.84
CA THR A 42 -11.15 21.31 3.39
C THR A 42 -12.54 21.85 3.73
N PRO A 43 -13.35 22.27 2.75
CA PRO A 43 -14.73 22.68 3.01
C PRO A 43 -15.55 21.48 3.50
N GLY A 44 -16.11 21.55 4.71
CA GLY A 44 -17.15 20.62 5.18
C GLY A 44 -16.78 19.57 6.23
N ILE A 45 -15.57 19.58 6.80
CA ILE A 45 -15.21 18.64 7.88
C ILE A 45 -15.49 19.25 9.26
N SER A 46 -16.40 18.63 10.00
CA SER A 46 -16.52 18.78 11.46
C SER A 46 -16.12 17.46 12.11
N TRP A 47 -15.23 17.52 13.10
CA TRP A 47 -14.75 16.33 13.82
C TRP A 47 -15.73 16.01 14.94
N GLN A 48 -16.34 14.82 14.92
CA GLN A 48 -17.06 14.27 16.07
C GLN A 48 -16.15 13.31 16.84
N THR A 49 -16.07 13.51 18.16
CA THR A 49 -15.18 12.80 19.09
C THR A 49 -15.84 11.58 19.78
N GLU A 50 -16.97 11.08 19.30
CA GLU A 50 -17.66 9.95 19.94
C GLU A 50 -17.38 8.63 19.21
N GLU A 51 -16.97 7.61 19.98
CA GLU A 51 -16.75 6.24 19.49
C GLU A 51 -18.05 5.68 18.90
N PRO A 52 -18.03 5.03 17.71
CA PRO A 52 -19.23 4.42 17.16
C PRO A 52 -19.65 3.18 17.96
N ASP A 53 -20.95 3.10 18.23
CA ASP A 53 -21.64 2.05 18.97
C ASP A 53 -21.19 0.62 18.61
N ARG A 54 -20.94 -0.19 19.66
CA ARG A 54 -20.36 -1.54 19.60
C ARG A 54 -21.31 -2.64 19.09
N ASN A 55 -22.41 -2.32 18.41
CA ASN A 55 -23.45 -3.32 18.10
C ASN A 55 -24.13 -3.16 16.73
N ILE A 56 -23.35 -2.94 15.66
CA ILE A 56 -23.89 -2.97 14.29
C ILE A 56 -23.79 -4.40 13.74
N SER A 57 -24.92 -5.12 13.74
CA SER A 57 -25.09 -6.31 12.89
C SER A 57 -25.14 -5.85 11.43
N TRP A 58 -23.99 -5.78 10.79
CA TRP A 58 -23.84 -5.26 9.45
C TRP A 58 -24.53 -6.17 8.42
N ARG A 59 -25.64 -5.69 7.84
CA ARG A 59 -26.25 -6.25 6.64
C ARG A 59 -26.23 -5.17 5.55
N PRO A 60 -25.42 -5.29 4.50
CA PRO A 60 -25.38 -4.28 3.45
C PRO A 60 -26.71 -4.27 2.71
N ARG A 61 -27.31 -3.08 2.53
CA ARG A 61 -28.61 -2.90 1.84
C ARG A 61 -28.53 -3.21 0.34
N HIS A 62 -27.35 -3.02 -0.27
CA HIS A 62 -27.05 -3.40 -1.64
C HIS A 62 -25.66 -4.04 -1.72
N ALA A 63 -25.61 -5.33 -2.06
CA ALA A 63 -24.37 -6.08 -2.18
C ALA A 63 -24.37 -6.97 -3.43
N ARG A 64 -23.30 -6.90 -4.22
CA ARG A 64 -23.15 -7.64 -5.47
C ARG A 64 -22.00 -8.65 -5.37
N ARG A 65 -22.07 -9.72 -6.17
CA ARG A 65 -20.93 -10.64 -6.32
C ARG A 65 -20.01 -10.05 -7.37
N THR A 66 -18.79 -9.72 -6.98
CA THR A 66 -17.76 -9.16 -7.87
C THR A 66 -16.47 -9.92 -7.72
N SER A 67 -15.67 -9.93 -8.79
CA SER A 67 -14.31 -10.47 -8.72
C SER A 67 -13.40 -9.51 -7.95
N THR A 68 -12.28 -10.01 -7.44
CA THR A 68 -11.33 -9.19 -6.64
C THR A 68 -10.84 -7.97 -7.41
N ARG A 69 -10.61 -8.10 -8.71
CA ARG A 69 -10.23 -7.00 -9.59
C ARG A 69 -11.22 -5.82 -9.53
N LEU A 70 -12.51 -6.12 -9.67
CA LEU A 70 -13.56 -5.10 -9.64
C LEU A 70 -13.68 -4.44 -8.26
N ARG A 71 -13.32 -5.16 -7.19
CA ARG A 71 -13.31 -4.59 -5.83
C ARG A 71 -12.17 -3.59 -5.64
N CYS A 72 -11.00 -3.83 -6.25
CA CYS A 72 -9.91 -2.87 -6.23
C CYS A 72 -10.30 -1.60 -7.01
N ASP A 73 -10.89 -1.78 -8.20
CA ASP A 73 -11.41 -0.69 -9.04
C ASP A 73 -12.46 0.16 -8.30
N ASP A 74 -13.48 -0.47 -7.69
CA ASP A 74 -14.50 0.19 -6.87
C ASP A 74 -13.86 1.02 -5.73
N GLY A 75 -12.88 0.44 -5.02
CA GLY A 75 -12.21 1.11 -3.90
C GLY A 75 -11.43 2.35 -4.35
N ILE A 76 -10.76 2.29 -5.50
CA ILE A 76 -10.02 3.42 -6.06
C ILE A 76 -10.97 4.50 -6.58
N SER A 77 -12.04 4.12 -7.29
CA SER A 77 -13.06 5.04 -7.76
C SER A 77 -13.69 5.81 -6.58
N ILE A 78 -14.04 5.11 -5.50
CA ILE A 78 -14.56 5.75 -4.29
C ILE A 78 -13.54 6.70 -3.66
N ALA A 79 -12.26 6.32 -3.60
CA ALA A 79 -11.21 7.20 -3.08
C ALA A 79 -11.03 8.47 -3.92
N LEU A 80 -11.00 8.33 -5.26
CA LEU A 80 -10.90 9.45 -6.19
C LEU A 80 -12.12 10.37 -6.13
N ALA A 81 -13.32 9.82 -5.93
CA ALA A 81 -14.56 10.59 -5.81
C ALA A 81 -14.70 11.34 -4.48
N LYS A 82 -14.07 10.85 -3.40
CA LYS A 82 -14.17 11.45 -2.07
C LYS A 82 -13.08 12.48 -1.78
N ASP A 83 -11.92 12.31 -2.38
CA ASP A 83 -10.75 13.15 -2.15
C ASP A 83 -10.26 13.72 -3.47
N ASP A 84 -10.49 15.01 -3.69
CA ASP A 84 -10.05 15.71 -4.91
C ASP A 84 -8.52 15.74 -5.07
N SER A 85 -7.77 15.58 -3.98
CA SER A 85 -6.31 15.53 -4.00
C SER A 85 -5.76 14.15 -4.40
N ALA A 86 -6.62 13.12 -4.42
CA ALA A 86 -6.18 11.76 -4.67
C ALA A 86 -5.74 11.56 -6.12
N VAL A 87 -4.61 10.89 -6.31
CA VAL A 87 -4.08 10.56 -7.63
C VAL A 87 -3.64 9.10 -7.67
N VAL A 88 -3.82 8.47 -8.83
CA VAL A 88 -3.48 7.07 -9.08
C VAL A 88 -2.48 7.01 -10.23
N PHE A 89 -1.33 6.41 -9.98
CA PHE A 89 -0.28 6.37 -10.99
C PHE A 89 0.62 5.15 -10.84
N GLY A 90 1.28 4.81 -11.93
CA GLY A 90 2.12 3.63 -12.07
C GLY A 90 2.28 3.27 -13.54
N GLU A 91 2.81 2.09 -13.80
CA GLU A 91 2.98 1.59 -15.16
C GLU A 91 1.63 1.14 -15.73
N ASP A 92 1.34 1.57 -16.96
CA ASP A 92 0.17 1.08 -17.72
C ASP A 92 -1.22 1.35 -17.09
N ILE A 93 -1.30 2.26 -16.12
CA ILE A 93 -2.53 2.58 -15.37
C ILE A 93 -3.61 3.25 -16.20
N ALA A 94 -3.24 4.17 -17.10
CA ALA A 94 -4.18 5.05 -17.79
C ALA A 94 -5.13 4.33 -18.76
N PHE A 95 -4.74 3.17 -19.31
CA PHE A 95 -5.64 2.35 -20.14
C PHE A 95 -6.44 1.32 -19.31
N GLY A 96 -6.11 1.18 -18.02
CA GLY A 96 -6.78 0.28 -17.09
C GLY A 96 -5.86 -0.66 -16.30
N GLY A 97 -4.55 -0.64 -16.55
CA GLY A 97 -3.59 -1.55 -15.93
C GLY A 97 -3.60 -2.94 -16.59
N VAL A 98 -2.49 -3.66 -16.47
CA VAL A 98 -2.33 -5.03 -17.01
C VAL A 98 -3.40 -5.99 -16.47
N PHE A 99 -3.80 -5.79 -15.21
CA PHE A 99 -4.85 -6.56 -14.55
C PHE A 99 -6.24 -5.97 -14.68
N ARG A 100 -6.43 -4.85 -15.39
CA ARG A 100 -7.69 -4.11 -15.52
C ARG A 100 -8.25 -3.61 -14.18
N CYS A 101 -7.39 -3.26 -13.22
CA CYS A 101 -7.82 -2.76 -11.90
C CYS A 101 -8.14 -1.26 -11.89
N THR A 102 -7.83 -0.52 -12.95
CA THR A 102 -8.03 0.94 -13.06
C THR A 102 -8.79 1.32 -14.34
N MET A 103 -9.62 0.41 -14.84
CA MET A 103 -10.21 0.49 -16.17
C MET A 103 -11.31 1.56 -16.21
N GLY A 104 -11.16 2.57 -17.08
CA GLY A 104 -12.12 3.68 -17.21
C GLY A 104 -11.88 4.83 -16.23
N LEU A 105 -11.04 4.67 -15.20
CA LEU A 105 -10.80 5.71 -14.20
C LEU A 105 -10.17 6.98 -14.79
N ALA A 106 -9.32 6.85 -15.81
CA ALA A 106 -8.72 8.02 -16.48
C ALA A 106 -9.73 8.80 -17.34
N GLU A 107 -10.77 8.13 -17.83
CA GLU A 107 -11.86 8.78 -18.56
C GLU A 107 -12.83 9.48 -17.61
N GLU A 108 -13.05 8.89 -16.42
CA GLU A 108 -13.94 9.41 -15.39
C GLU A 108 -13.35 10.57 -14.58
N PHE A 109 -12.11 10.42 -14.09
CA PHE A 109 -11.48 11.37 -13.15
C PHE A 109 -10.41 12.26 -13.77
N GLY A 110 -10.18 12.14 -15.09
CA GLY A 110 -9.21 12.94 -15.81
C GLY A 110 -7.79 12.37 -15.81
N ARG A 111 -7.03 12.71 -16.87
CA ARG A 111 -5.66 12.24 -17.07
C ARG A 111 -4.66 12.92 -16.13
N GLU A 112 -5.03 14.02 -15.49
CA GLU A 112 -4.22 14.63 -14.44
C GLU A 112 -4.25 13.82 -13.13
N ARG A 113 -5.32 13.07 -12.86
CA ARG A 113 -5.45 12.27 -11.64
C ARG A 113 -5.10 10.81 -11.83
N VAL A 114 -5.26 10.28 -13.05
CA VAL A 114 -4.96 8.88 -13.39
C VAL A 114 -4.01 8.83 -14.58
N PHE A 115 -2.72 8.57 -14.32
CA PHE A 115 -1.68 8.69 -15.34
C PHE A 115 -0.60 7.61 -15.26
N ASN A 116 0.08 7.44 -16.40
CA ASN A 116 1.22 6.54 -16.53
C ASN A 116 2.50 7.21 -16.05
N THR A 117 3.38 6.42 -15.44
CA THR A 117 4.76 6.81 -15.13
C THR A 117 5.74 6.15 -16.10
N PRO A 118 6.99 6.65 -16.19
CA PRO A 118 8.09 5.88 -16.77
C PRO A 118 8.29 4.54 -16.02
N LEU A 119 8.91 3.56 -16.70
CA LEU A 119 9.24 2.24 -16.15
C LEU A 119 10.40 2.34 -15.14
N THR A 120 10.09 2.76 -13.91
CA THR A 120 11.09 2.93 -12.84
C THR A 120 10.42 2.87 -11.47
N GLU A 121 10.44 1.71 -10.82
CA GLU A 121 9.71 1.49 -9.57
C GLU A 121 10.21 2.38 -8.43
N GLN A 122 11.52 2.63 -8.38
CA GLN A 122 12.10 3.59 -7.44
C GLN A 122 11.57 5.01 -7.66
N GLY A 123 11.43 5.44 -8.93
CA GLY A 123 10.93 6.77 -9.26
C GLY A 123 9.44 6.88 -9.03
N ILE A 124 8.69 5.80 -9.28
CA ILE A 124 7.26 5.67 -9.00
C ILE A 124 6.99 5.89 -7.50
N VAL A 125 7.67 5.13 -6.62
CA VAL A 125 7.47 5.28 -5.17
C VAL A 125 8.01 6.62 -4.67
N GLY A 126 9.21 7.04 -5.11
CA GLY A 126 9.79 8.33 -4.70
C GLY A 126 8.90 9.52 -5.08
N PHE A 127 8.30 9.48 -6.27
CA PHE A 127 7.31 10.47 -6.70
C PHE A 127 6.06 10.46 -5.82
N GLY A 128 5.56 9.28 -5.43
CA GLY A 128 4.45 9.15 -4.48
C GLY A 128 4.77 9.69 -3.10
N ILE A 129 5.98 9.47 -2.59
CA ILE A 129 6.45 10.06 -1.32
C ILE A 129 6.40 11.59 -1.43
N GLY A 130 6.88 12.16 -2.53
CA GLY A 130 6.84 13.60 -2.78
C GLY A 130 5.42 14.17 -2.83
N LEU A 131 4.50 13.50 -3.52
CA LEU A 131 3.09 13.89 -3.56
C LEU A 131 2.43 13.83 -2.17
N ALA A 132 2.65 12.73 -1.44
CA ALA A 132 2.11 12.56 -0.10
C ALA A 132 2.68 13.60 0.88
N PHE A 133 3.94 13.99 0.72
CA PHE A 133 4.55 15.07 1.48
C PHE A 133 3.89 16.43 1.21
N MET A 134 3.47 16.67 -0.02
CA MET A 134 2.72 17.87 -0.40
C MET A 134 1.25 17.83 0.05
N GLY A 135 0.81 16.77 0.71
CA GLY A 135 -0.55 16.63 1.25
C GLY A 135 -1.54 15.91 0.33
N HIS A 136 -1.08 15.29 -0.76
CA HIS A 136 -1.94 14.48 -1.64
C HIS A 136 -2.15 13.07 -1.11
N THR A 137 -3.28 12.48 -1.45
CA THR A 137 -3.45 11.03 -1.39
C THR A 137 -2.82 10.38 -2.64
N ALA A 138 -1.67 9.76 -2.47
CA ALA A 138 -0.92 9.13 -3.56
C ALA A 138 -1.15 7.61 -3.58
N ILE A 139 -1.93 7.13 -4.55
CA ILE A 139 -2.20 5.72 -4.79
C ILE A 139 -1.26 5.23 -5.89
N THR A 140 -0.18 4.60 -5.47
CA THR A 140 0.90 4.15 -6.34
C THR A 140 0.75 2.67 -6.66
N GLU A 141 0.81 2.27 -7.94
CA GLU A 141 0.81 0.87 -8.34
C GLU A 141 2.20 0.42 -8.81
N ILE A 142 2.69 -0.66 -8.19
CA ILE A 142 3.82 -1.45 -8.72
C ILE A 142 3.23 -2.67 -9.43
N GLN A 143 3.54 -2.82 -10.72
CA GLN A 143 2.88 -3.76 -11.62
C GLN A 143 2.90 -5.21 -11.11
N PHE A 144 4.00 -5.61 -10.47
CA PHE A 144 4.13 -6.91 -9.79
C PHE A 144 4.95 -6.78 -8.51
N ALA A 145 4.58 -7.55 -7.50
CA ALA A 145 5.29 -7.58 -6.21
C ALA A 145 6.77 -7.96 -6.37
N ASP A 146 7.11 -8.73 -7.41
CA ASP A 146 8.48 -9.07 -7.80
C ASP A 146 9.33 -7.86 -8.20
N TYR A 147 8.69 -6.78 -8.66
CA TYR A 147 9.31 -5.53 -9.10
C TYR A 147 9.30 -4.45 -8.01
N ILE A 148 8.91 -4.78 -6.77
CA ILE A 148 8.93 -3.79 -5.68
C ILE A 148 10.34 -3.52 -5.15
N PHE A 149 11.31 -4.42 -5.41
CA PHE A 149 12.64 -4.36 -4.83
C PHE A 149 13.51 -3.18 -5.28
N PRO A 150 13.46 -2.70 -6.54
CA PRO A 150 14.09 -1.43 -6.91
C PRO A 150 13.60 -0.26 -6.05
N ALA A 151 12.34 -0.27 -5.61
CA ALA A 151 11.77 0.75 -4.72
C ALA A 151 12.02 0.49 -3.23
N PHE A 152 12.76 -0.56 -2.86
CA PHE A 152 12.94 -0.97 -1.48
C PHE A 152 13.58 0.10 -0.61
N ASP A 153 14.58 0.81 -1.14
CA ASP A 153 15.25 1.91 -0.44
C ASP A 153 14.27 3.06 -0.13
N GLN A 154 13.49 3.49 -1.13
CA GLN A 154 12.45 4.51 -0.97
C GLN A 154 11.38 4.09 0.05
N LEU A 155 10.98 2.82 0.07
CA LEU A 155 10.00 2.33 1.03
C LEU A 155 10.57 2.26 2.45
N VAL A 156 11.76 1.68 2.62
CA VAL A 156 12.30 1.34 3.94
C VAL A 156 13.06 2.49 4.58
N ASN A 157 13.84 3.25 3.82
CA ASN A 157 14.66 4.33 4.35
C ASN A 157 13.94 5.67 4.35
N ASP A 158 13.17 5.97 3.30
CA ASP A 158 12.45 7.23 3.21
C ASP A 158 11.05 7.08 3.81
N ALA A 159 10.17 6.30 3.18
CA ALA A 159 8.77 6.29 3.56
C ALA A 159 8.55 5.86 5.01
N ALA A 160 9.07 4.69 5.39
CA ALA A 160 8.93 4.13 6.74
C ALA A 160 9.36 5.10 7.84
N LYS A 161 10.45 5.84 7.61
CA LYS A 161 11.09 6.65 8.65
C LYS A 161 10.74 8.13 8.56
N PHE A 162 10.03 8.56 7.50
CA PHE A 162 9.75 9.98 7.21
C PHE A 162 9.19 10.77 8.40
N ARG A 163 8.14 10.25 9.03
CA ARG A 163 7.52 10.87 10.21
C ARG A 163 8.43 10.86 11.43
N TYR A 164 9.21 9.79 11.61
CA TYR A 164 10.11 9.67 12.76
C TYR A 164 11.32 10.59 12.64
N HIS A 165 11.96 10.63 11.46
CA HIS A 165 13.10 11.50 11.17
C HIS A 165 12.77 12.99 11.31
N SER A 166 11.54 13.37 10.99
CA SER A 166 11.06 14.74 11.17
C SER A 166 10.61 15.07 12.59
N GLY A 167 10.78 14.18 13.57
CA GLY A 167 10.26 14.40 14.93
C GLY A 167 8.73 14.54 14.99
N GLY A 168 8.01 14.05 13.98
CA GLY A 168 6.56 14.20 13.82
C GLY A 168 6.12 15.49 13.12
N HIS A 169 7.05 16.35 12.66
CA HIS A 169 6.69 17.59 11.96
C HIS A 169 6.12 17.37 10.56
N PHE A 170 6.52 16.27 9.89
CA PHE A 170 6.02 15.92 8.56
C PHE A 170 5.47 14.49 8.54
N SER A 171 4.52 14.23 7.64
CA SER A 171 3.88 12.93 7.48
C SER A 171 3.56 12.69 6.01
N ILE A 172 3.69 11.45 5.56
CA ILE A 172 3.30 11.00 4.22
C ILE A 172 2.18 9.96 4.32
N GLY A 173 1.29 10.12 5.29
CA GLY A 173 0.18 9.17 5.55
C GLY A 173 -0.80 9.00 4.39
N GLY A 174 -0.79 9.91 3.40
CA GLY A 174 -1.54 9.78 2.15
C GLY A 174 -0.94 8.79 1.15
N LEU A 175 0.25 8.23 1.39
CA LEU A 175 0.88 7.26 0.49
C LEU A 175 0.31 5.84 0.67
N THR A 176 -0.15 5.26 -0.42
CA THR A 176 -0.55 3.85 -0.53
C THR A 176 0.15 3.23 -1.72
N VAL A 177 0.88 2.13 -1.50
CA VAL A 177 1.57 1.37 -2.56
C VAL A 177 0.86 0.04 -2.73
N ARG A 178 0.14 -0.13 -3.84
CA ARG A 178 -0.54 -1.39 -4.16
C ARG A 178 0.27 -2.22 -5.13
N THR A 179 0.25 -3.53 -4.96
CA THR A 179 0.98 -4.44 -5.86
C THR A 179 0.36 -5.84 -5.96
N PRO A 180 0.18 -6.39 -7.16
CA PRO A 180 -0.23 -7.78 -7.37
C PRO A 180 0.86 -8.77 -6.97
N THR A 181 0.53 -9.78 -6.17
CA THR A 181 1.45 -10.84 -5.74
C THR A 181 1.03 -12.23 -6.21
N MET A 182 2.03 -13.11 -6.36
CA MET A 182 1.85 -14.56 -6.44
C MET A 182 2.59 -15.23 -5.27
N ALA A 183 3.82 -14.80 -4.97
CA ALA A 183 4.53 -15.12 -3.73
C ALA A 183 4.76 -13.83 -2.93
N SER A 184 4.33 -13.80 -1.68
CA SER A 184 4.27 -12.55 -0.92
C SER A 184 5.66 -12.04 -0.48
N PRO A 185 6.08 -10.81 -0.88
CA PRO A 185 7.34 -10.22 -0.44
C PRO A 185 7.26 -9.61 0.97
N GLU A 186 6.13 -9.73 1.67
CA GLU A 186 5.87 -9.10 2.98
C GLU A 186 7.01 -9.29 3.99
N ARG A 187 7.69 -10.45 3.95
CA ARG A 187 8.86 -10.77 4.80
C ARG A 187 9.91 -9.66 4.79
N PHE A 188 10.22 -9.11 3.62
CA PHE A 188 11.29 -8.12 3.48
C PHE A 188 10.91 -6.78 4.11
N PHE A 189 9.62 -6.50 4.24
CA PHE A 189 9.10 -5.25 4.79
C PHE A 189 8.77 -5.35 6.29
N MET A 190 8.63 -6.55 6.85
CA MET A 190 8.30 -6.75 8.27
C MET A 190 9.30 -6.09 9.24
N GLY A 191 10.59 -6.09 8.89
CA GLY A 191 11.65 -5.49 9.72
C GLY A 191 11.68 -3.95 9.67
N ALA A 192 11.01 -3.34 8.69
CA ALA A 192 10.98 -1.90 8.52
C ALA A 192 9.94 -1.27 9.45
N SER A 193 10.39 -0.90 10.64
CA SER A 193 9.57 -0.15 11.61
C SER A 193 9.13 1.18 10.99
N GLY A 194 7.83 1.46 11.02
CA GLY A 194 7.22 2.64 10.41
C GLY A 194 6.41 2.34 9.14
N LEU A 195 6.72 1.26 8.39
CA LEU A 195 5.84 0.75 7.32
C LEU A 195 4.50 0.22 7.84
N LYS A 196 4.37 -0.01 9.16
CA LYS A 196 3.09 -0.33 9.80
C LYS A 196 2.05 0.80 9.67
N SER A 197 2.48 2.00 9.29
CA SER A 197 1.66 3.19 9.05
C SER A 197 1.48 3.54 7.57
N TYR A 198 2.12 2.81 6.64
CA TYR A 198 2.09 3.08 5.20
C TYR A 198 1.54 1.87 4.45
N ASN A 199 0.54 2.09 3.61
CA ASN A 199 -0.31 1.03 3.09
C ASN A 199 0.37 0.32 1.91
N ILE A 200 1.31 -0.60 2.17
CA ILE A 200 1.66 -1.60 1.15
C ILE A 200 0.48 -2.57 1.05
N PHE A 201 -0.33 -2.43 0.01
CA PHE A 201 -1.49 -3.27 -0.24
C PHE A 201 -1.13 -4.39 -1.22
N ILE A 202 -0.99 -5.59 -0.67
CA ILE A 202 -0.59 -6.78 -1.43
C ILE A 202 -1.86 -7.48 -1.96
N GLU A 203 -1.99 -7.57 -3.28
CA GLU A 203 -3.18 -8.08 -3.95
C GLU A 203 -2.94 -9.49 -4.51
N PRO A 204 -3.61 -10.55 -4.02
CA PRO A 204 -3.41 -11.90 -4.55
C PRO A 204 -3.90 -12.01 -5.99
N LYS A 205 -2.98 -12.04 -6.97
CA LYS A 205 -3.29 -11.93 -8.40
C LYS A 205 -4.17 -13.08 -8.90
N VAL A 206 -4.03 -14.26 -8.30
CA VAL A 206 -4.82 -15.46 -8.61
C VAL A 206 -6.32 -15.24 -8.39
N LEU A 207 -6.70 -14.35 -7.47
CA LEU A 207 -8.09 -14.07 -7.12
C LEU A 207 -8.75 -12.99 -8.01
N TYR A 208 -8.01 -12.35 -8.91
CA TYR A 208 -8.57 -11.26 -9.73
C TYR A 208 -9.69 -11.71 -10.66
N ARG A 209 -9.56 -12.91 -11.23
CA ARG A 209 -10.54 -13.50 -12.16
C ARG A 209 -11.43 -14.55 -11.51
N SER A 210 -11.16 -14.93 -10.26
CA SER A 210 -12.01 -15.86 -9.53
C SER A 210 -13.42 -15.28 -9.41
N ALA A 211 -14.42 -16.12 -9.71
CA ALA A 211 -15.82 -15.74 -9.53
C ALA A 211 -16.03 -15.30 -8.07
N GLY A 212 -16.67 -14.14 -7.87
CA GLY A 212 -16.88 -13.56 -6.56
C GLY A 212 -17.49 -14.56 -5.57
N ILE A 213 -16.66 -15.08 -4.66
CA ILE A 213 -17.07 -16.08 -3.67
C ILE A 213 -18.06 -15.45 -2.68
N ARG A 214 -17.91 -14.15 -2.38
CA ARG A 214 -18.70 -13.39 -1.41
C ARG A 214 -19.35 -12.17 -2.04
N LYS A 215 -20.50 -11.76 -1.49
CA LYS A 215 -21.12 -10.48 -1.83
C LYS A 215 -20.31 -9.35 -1.19
N VAL A 216 -20.10 -8.28 -1.94
CA VAL A 216 -19.37 -7.09 -1.53
C VAL A 216 -20.36 -5.92 -1.56
N PRO A 217 -20.31 -5.01 -0.57
CA PRO A 217 -21.07 -3.76 -0.60
C PRO A 217 -20.74 -2.97 -1.85
N ILE A 218 -21.74 -2.25 -2.34
CA ILE A 218 -21.53 -1.28 -3.42
C ILE A 218 -21.09 0.07 -2.84
N ASP A 219 -21.59 0.42 -1.66
CA ASP A 219 -21.22 1.66 -0.97
C ASP A 219 -19.87 1.55 -0.26
N ASP A 220 -19.30 2.71 0.09
CA ASP A 220 -18.05 2.77 0.86
C ASP A 220 -18.15 2.01 2.19
N PHE A 221 -17.09 1.27 2.51
CA PHE A 221 -16.95 0.57 3.78
C PHE A 221 -15.46 0.49 4.15
N ALA A 222 -15.20 0.55 5.46
CA ALA A 222 -13.85 0.40 5.99
C ALA A 222 -13.69 -0.94 6.70
N LEU A 223 -12.52 -1.57 6.50
CA LEU A 223 -12.04 -2.66 7.33
C LEU A 223 -10.95 -2.12 8.26
N THR A 224 -11.02 -2.48 9.53
CA THR A 224 -10.01 -2.07 10.51
C THR A 224 -8.68 -2.77 10.22
N LEU A 225 -7.63 -2.00 9.97
CA LEU A 225 -6.26 -2.52 9.84
C LEU A 225 -5.79 -3.13 11.18
N SER A 226 -4.79 -4.00 11.11
CA SER A 226 -4.22 -4.71 12.28
C SER A 226 -5.23 -5.54 13.09
N ARG A 227 -6.34 -5.95 12.46
CA ARG A 227 -7.36 -6.81 13.06
C ARG A 227 -7.51 -8.10 12.24
N ALA A 228 -7.33 -9.25 12.90
CA ALA A 228 -7.66 -10.54 12.31
C ALA A 228 -9.16 -10.85 12.42
N GLU A 229 -9.73 -11.49 11.40
CA GLU A 229 -11.12 -11.98 11.39
C GLU A 229 -11.13 -13.49 11.66
N ILE A 230 -12.07 -13.94 12.50
CA ILE A 230 -12.36 -15.37 12.65
C ILE A 230 -13.39 -15.73 11.59
N PHE A 231 -12.96 -16.39 10.53
CA PHE A 231 -13.85 -16.71 9.40
C PHE A 231 -14.77 -17.90 9.71
N ILE A 232 -14.24 -18.97 10.30
CA ILE A 232 -15.00 -20.14 10.74
C ILE A 232 -14.69 -20.35 12.23
N PRO A 233 -15.68 -20.21 13.13
CA PRO A 233 -15.47 -20.56 14.52
C PRO A 233 -15.32 -22.09 14.61
N GLY A 234 -14.23 -22.54 15.22
CA GLY A 234 -13.95 -23.96 15.44
C GLY A 234 -13.55 -24.24 16.87
N SER A 235 -13.71 -25.49 17.29
CA SER A 235 -13.28 -25.97 18.61
C SER A 235 -11.95 -26.67 18.59
N ASP A 236 -11.27 -26.84 17.45
CA ASP A 236 -10.13 -27.75 17.37
C ASP A 236 -8.78 -27.05 17.12
N LEU A 237 -8.78 -25.90 16.42
CA LEU A 237 -7.56 -25.26 15.90
C LEU A 237 -7.45 -23.75 16.25
N THR A 238 -7.55 -23.38 17.53
CA THR A 238 -7.44 -21.96 17.95
C THR A 238 -6.70 -21.78 19.28
N VAL A 239 -5.64 -20.95 19.26
CA VAL A 239 -4.70 -20.67 20.38
C VAL A 239 -5.39 -20.29 21.68
N ARG A 240 -6.49 -19.52 21.62
CA ARG A 240 -7.15 -19.01 22.83
C ARG A 240 -7.94 -20.07 23.60
N ARG A 241 -8.38 -21.15 22.95
CA ARG A 241 -9.26 -22.16 23.57
C ARG A 241 -8.60 -23.53 23.73
N MET A 242 -7.72 -23.92 22.82
CA MET A 242 -7.39 -25.35 22.62
C MET A 242 -5.91 -25.67 22.55
N LYS A 243 -5.05 -24.69 22.87
CA LYS A 243 -3.64 -24.96 23.15
C LYS A 243 -2.81 -25.46 21.95
N ARG A 244 -3.31 -25.36 20.71
CA ARG A 244 -2.68 -25.80 19.45
C ARG A 244 -2.80 -24.71 18.36
N LEU A 245 -1.82 -24.64 17.44
CA LEU A 245 -1.74 -23.65 16.36
C LEU A 245 -1.10 -24.28 15.11
N VAL A 246 -1.72 -24.07 13.95
CA VAL A 246 -1.13 -24.34 12.63
C VAL A 246 -1.20 -23.04 11.82
N ILE A 247 -0.13 -22.71 11.09
CA ILE A 247 -0.06 -21.51 10.23
C ILE A 247 0.31 -21.97 8.82
N GLY A 248 -0.60 -21.74 7.86
CA GLY A 248 -0.30 -21.90 6.44
C GLY A 248 0.10 -20.59 5.79
N ARG A 249 1.12 -20.60 4.91
CA ARG A 249 1.48 -19.45 4.06
C ARG A 249 2.19 -19.87 2.78
N GLU A 250 1.96 -19.11 1.70
CA GLU A 250 2.73 -19.18 0.45
C GLU A 250 3.95 -18.24 0.49
N ALA A 251 5.03 -18.68 1.16
CA ALA A 251 6.33 -18.00 1.16
C ALA A 251 7.41 -18.91 1.77
N GLY A 252 8.69 -18.55 1.58
CA GLY A 252 9.80 -19.26 2.21
C GLY A 252 9.67 -19.33 3.74
N MET A 253 9.99 -20.49 4.31
CA MET A 253 9.83 -20.80 5.73
C MET A 253 10.65 -19.89 6.65
N THR A 254 11.91 -19.64 6.29
CA THR A 254 12.85 -18.91 7.14
C THR A 254 12.50 -17.43 7.15
N GLY A 255 12.47 -16.82 8.34
CA GLY A 255 12.33 -15.37 8.53
C GLY A 255 11.04 -14.74 8.02
N GLY A 256 10.00 -15.53 7.75
CA GLY A 256 8.68 -15.05 7.34
C GLY A 256 7.74 -14.74 8.52
N ILE A 257 6.55 -14.19 8.23
CA ILE A 257 5.58 -13.80 9.26
C ILE A 257 5.13 -14.97 10.15
N GLY A 258 5.09 -16.19 9.59
CA GLY A 258 4.76 -17.38 10.34
C GLY A 258 5.71 -17.62 11.51
N GLY A 259 7.02 -17.38 11.31
CA GLY A 259 8.02 -17.48 12.38
C GLY A 259 7.81 -16.43 13.48
N GLU A 260 7.47 -15.19 13.11
CA GLU A 260 7.17 -14.12 14.07
C GLU A 260 5.90 -14.43 14.88
N ILE A 261 4.83 -14.93 14.24
CA ILE A 261 3.61 -15.33 14.92
C ILE A 261 3.88 -16.49 15.87
N VAL A 262 4.62 -17.51 15.43
CA VAL A 262 5.02 -18.64 16.28
C VAL A 262 5.83 -18.18 17.48
N ALA A 263 6.81 -17.31 17.28
CA ALA A 263 7.64 -16.76 18.35
C ALA A 263 6.79 -15.98 19.37
N GLU A 264 5.89 -15.11 18.89
CA GLU A 264 5.07 -14.26 19.77
C GLU A 264 3.98 -15.06 20.50
N VAL A 265 3.36 -16.04 19.84
CA VAL A 265 2.43 -16.97 20.49
C VAL A 265 3.17 -17.84 21.50
N GLY A 266 4.35 -18.36 21.16
CA GLY A 266 5.21 -19.09 22.07
C GLY A 266 5.52 -18.28 23.32
N LYS A 267 5.89 -17.01 23.16
CA LYS A 267 6.17 -16.10 24.29
C LYS A 267 4.94 -15.82 25.16
N ARG A 268 3.78 -15.53 24.56
CA ARG A 268 2.58 -15.07 25.30
C ARG A 268 1.69 -16.20 25.82
N ALA A 269 1.72 -17.34 25.16
CA ALA A 269 0.82 -18.46 25.42
C ALA A 269 1.57 -19.76 25.75
N PHE A 270 2.87 -19.70 26.10
CA PHE A 270 3.71 -20.87 26.40
C PHE A 270 3.01 -21.92 27.29
N LEU A 271 2.58 -21.51 28.49
CA LEU A 271 1.93 -22.38 29.48
C LEU A 271 0.52 -22.85 29.06
N ARG A 272 -0.04 -22.22 28.03
CA ARG A 272 -1.35 -22.56 27.47
C ARG A 272 -1.23 -23.46 26.27
N LEU A 273 -0.04 -23.81 25.78
CA LEU A 273 0.14 -24.76 24.68
C LEU A 273 0.21 -26.19 25.23
N ALA A 274 -0.45 -27.13 24.57
CA ALA A 274 -0.55 -28.53 25.00
C ALA A 274 0.58 -29.38 24.41
N SER A 275 1.01 -29.01 23.21
CA SER A 275 2.13 -29.60 22.47
C SER A 275 3.02 -28.47 21.94
N GLY A 276 4.24 -28.83 21.49
CA GLY A 276 5.18 -27.88 20.89
C GLY A 276 4.57 -27.14 19.70
N LEU A 277 4.95 -25.88 19.50
CA LEU A 277 4.61 -25.13 18.28
C LEU A 277 5.32 -25.78 17.09
N GLN A 278 4.55 -26.44 16.23
CA GLN A 278 5.08 -27.02 15.00
C GLN A 278 4.76 -26.11 13.83
N PHE A 279 5.79 -25.76 13.07
CA PHE A 279 5.70 -24.96 11.86
C PHE A 279 6.05 -25.86 10.68
N GLU A 280 5.06 -26.20 9.85
CA GLU A 280 5.26 -27.10 8.73
C GLU A 280 5.48 -26.39 7.40
N LYS A 281 6.16 -27.13 6.51
CA LYS A 281 6.90 -26.67 5.34
C LYS A 281 6.06 -26.84 4.09
N PHE A 282 5.61 -25.75 3.45
CA PHE A 282 4.93 -25.86 2.15
C PHE A 282 5.46 -24.81 1.16
N ASN A 283 5.90 -25.27 -0.02
CA ASN A 283 6.38 -24.40 -1.12
C ASN A 283 5.21 -23.84 -1.95
N MET A 284 4.11 -24.59 -2.03
CA MET A 284 2.77 -24.12 -2.38
C MET A 284 1.82 -24.74 -1.37
N LEU A 285 0.91 -23.97 -0.79
CA LEU A 285 -0.06 -24.54 0.13
C LEU A 285 -1.09 -25.37 -0.65
N ASP A 286 -1.02 -26.70 -0.55
CA ASP A 286 -2.12 -27.57 -0.97
C ASP A 286 -2.99 -27.97 0.24
N ALA A 287 -4.26 -28.28 -0.01
CA ALA A 287 -5.20 -28.74 1.00
C ALA A 287 -4.75 -30.05 1.67
N VAL A 288 -4.08 -30.93 0.92
CA VAL A 288 -3.53 -32.20 1.44
C VAL A 288 -2.46 -31.92 2.48
N GLU A 289 -1.51 -31.06 2.12
CA GLU A 289 -0.42 -30.63 2.97
C GLU A 289 -0.90 -29.93 4.26
N ILE A 290 -1.89 -29.04 4.14
CA ILE A 290 -2.53 -28.42 5.32
C ILE A 290 -3.20 -29.47 6.20
N MET A 291 -3.87 -30.45 5.59
CA MET A 291 -4.56 -31.50 6.33
C MET A 291 -3.56 -32.41 7.07
N ASP A 292 -2.44 -32.77 6.43
CA ASP A 292 -1.39 -33.56 7.06
C ASP A 292 -0.81 -32.86 8.29
N GLY A 293 -0.50 -31.56 8.18
CA GLY A 293 0.00 -30.79 9.34
C GLY A 293 -1.04 -30.58 10.45
N ILE A 294 -2.33 -30.48 10.09
CA ILE A 294 -3.41 -30.51 11.09
C ILE A 294 -3.46 -31.87 11.79
N MET A 295 -3.40 -32.97 11.03
CA MET A 295 -3.45 -34.33 11.57
C MET A 295 -2.26 -34.62 12.49
N GLU A 296 -1.06 -34.18 12.13
CA GLU A 296 0.14 -34.30 12.95
C GLU A 296 -0.04 -33.55 14.28
N VAL A 297 -0.45 -32.28 14.25
CA VAL A 297 -0.71 -31.47 15.46
C VAL A 297 -1.84 -32.03 16.33
N LEU A 298 -2.85 -32.66 15.71
CA LEU A 298 -3.94 -33.30 16.45
C LEU A 298 -3.49 -34.60 17.13
N SER A 299 -2.50 -35.29 16.58
CA SER A 299 -1.98 -36.57 17.09
C SER A 299 -1.08 -36.42 18.33
N TYR A 300 -0.47 -35.24 18.52
CA TYR A 300 0.33 -34.88 19.70
C TYR A 300 -0.52 -34.51 20.92
#